data_AF-A0A5Q0LAE2-F1
#
_entry.id   AF-A0A5Q0LAE2-F1
#
_cell.length_a   1.000
_cell.length_b   1.000
_cell.length_c   1.000
_cell.angle_alpha   90.00
_cell.angle_beta   90.00
_cell.angle_gamma   90.00
#
_symmetry.space_group_name_H-M   'P 1'
#
loop_
_entity.id
_entity.type
_entity.pdbx_description
1 polymer ?
#
loop_
_entity_poly.entity_id
_entity_poly.type
_entity_poly.pdbx_seq_one_letter_code
_entity_poly.pdbx_strand_id
1 'polypeptide(L)'
;MEPDDEDIAAYAAQHAIISAAWKFVEPYWVDHDVRAAWVATHPTLRLCWAQHWLTPMRAQARADGLSPDAVVEAFTADEVDHPLWEPFERAALKGATLPVTRETWGIKANPEYLAPDVALLRLLPTPTDGVIRPGEQYMSVPLVMQYEDGPGWRLLNFASEQIPEPGWPPRLGADGG
;
A
#
# COMPACT_ATOMS: atom_id res chain seq x y z
N MET A 1 -14.65 32.66 -12.89
CA MET A 1 -13.19 32.52 -13.06
C MET A 1 -13.01 31.10 -13.53
N GLU A 2 -12.67 30.92 -14.81
CA GLU A 2 -12.38 29.59 -15.35
C GLU A 2 -11.01 29.17 -14.80
N PRO A 3 -10.83 27.88 -14.43
CA PRO A 3 -9.53 27.38 -14.00
C PRO A 3 -8.53 27.58 -15.14
N ASP A 4 -7.31 28.02 -14.81
CA ASP A 4 -6.25 28.15 -15.80
C ASP A 4 -5.60 26.78 -16.10
N ASP A 5 -4.70 26.76 -17.08
CA ASP A 5 -4.03 25.51 -17.50
C ASP A 5 -3.20 24.88 -16.38
N GLU A 6 -2.71 25.68 -15.43
CA GLU A 6 -1.93 25.22 -14.27
C GLU A 6 -2.83 24.54 -13.23
N ASP A 7 -4.00 25.12 -12.96
CA ASP A 7 -5.04 24.52 -12.10
C ASP A 7 -5.52 23.17 -12.66
N ILE A 8 -5.71 23.08 -13.98
CA ILE A 8 -6.13 21.84 -14.66
C ILE A 8 -5.03 20.77 -14.55
N ALA A 9 -3.77 21.14 -14.77
CA ALA A 9 -2.64 20.22 -14.67
C ALA A 9 -2.45 19.69 -13.24
N ALA A 10 -2.55 20.56 -12.23
CA ALA A 10 -2.48 20.19 -10.83
C ALA A 10 -3.62 19.22 -10.45
N TYR A 11 -4.84 19.51 -10.88
CA TYR A 11 -5.99 18.62 -10.66
C TYR A 11 -5.80 17.26 -11.33
N ALA A 12 -5.32 17.23 -12.57
CA ALA A 12 -5.06 15.99 -13.30
C ALA A 12 -3.98 15.13 -12.62
N ALA A 13 -2.88 15.75 -12.18
CA ALA A 13 -1.80 15.07 -11.47
C ALA A 13 -2.29 14.47 -10.14
N GLN A 14 -3.10 15.23 -9.40
CA GLN A 14 -3.71 14.76 -8.16
C GLN A 14 -4.71 13.62 -8.40
N HIS A 15 -5.54 13.72 -9.44
CA HIS A 15 -6.47 12.65 -9.80
C HIS A 15 -5.74 11.35 -10.16
N ALA A 16 -4.59 11.44 -10.84
CA ALA A 16 -3.79 10.27 -11.22
C ALA A 16 -3.27 9.49 -10.01
N ILE A 17 -2.66 10.18 -9.03
CA ILE A 17 -2.14 9.52 -7.82
C ILE A 17 -3.26 8.96 -6.93
N ILE A 18 -4.36 9.69 -6.76
CA ILE A 18 -5.53 9.22 -5.98
C ILE A 18 -6.14 7.98 -6.64
N SER A 19 -6.31 8.01 -7.97
CA SER A 19 -6.81 6.86 -8.73
C SER A 19 -5.90 5.65 -8.58
N ALA A 20 -4.58 5.86 -8.61
CA ALA A 20 -3.60 4.79 -8.42
C ALA A 20 -3.67 4.18 -7.01
N ALA A 21 -3.82 5.01 -5.97
CA ALA A 21 -4.00 4.53 -4.60
C ALA A 21 -5.28 3.68 -4.46
N TRP A 22 -6.38 4.09 -5.09
CA TRP A 22 -7.62 3.29 -5.09
C TRP A 22 -7.48 1.93 -5.76
N LYS A 23 -6.56 1.75 -6.73
CA LYS A 23 -6.26 0.43 -7.32
C LYS A 23 -5.65 -0.56 -6.32
N PHE A 24 -5.12 -0.08 -5.19
CA PHE A 24 -4.75 -0.94 -4.06
C PHE A 24 -5.86 -1.00 -3.01
N VAL A 25 -6.38 0.16 -2.60
CA VAL A 25 -7.30 0.27 -1.45
C VAL A 25 -8.57 -0.55 -1.64
N GLU A 26 -9.21 -0.45 -2.81
CA GLU A 26 -10.46 -1.17 -3.09
C GLU A 26 -10.23 -2.69 -3.11
N PRO A 27 -9.30 -3.23 -3.92
CA PRO A 27 -9.06 -4.67 -3.90
C PRO A 27 -8.65 -5.20 -2.52
N TYR A 28 -7.80 -4.48 -1.78
CA TYR A 28 -7.28 -5.00 -0.51
C TYR A 28 -8.30 -4.95 0.65
N TRP A 29 -8.94 -3.81 0.89
CA TRP A 29 -9.85 -3.63 2.04
C TRP A 29 -11.33 -3.84 1.72
N VAL A 30 -11.75 -3.70 0.46
CA VAL A 30 -13.17 -3.85 0.07
C VAL A 30 -13.42 -5.24 -0.51
N ASP A 31 -12.68 -5.61 -1.56
CA ASP A 31 -12.93 -6.86 -2.29
C ASP A 31 -12.21 -8.07 -1.69
N HIS A 32 -11.26 -7.83 -0.79
CA HIS A 32 -10.36 -8.84 -0.23
C HIS A 32 -9.61 -9.65 -1.31
N ASP A 33 -9.28 -9.00 -2.43
CA ASP A 33 -8.49 -9.53 -3.53
C ASP A 33 -7.06 -8.98 -3.45
N VAL A 34 -6.19 -9.73 -2.75
CA VAL A 34 -4.78 -9.36 -2.61
C VAL A 34 -4.08 -9.42 -3.95
N ARG A 35 -4.47 -10.31 -4.87
CA ARG A 35 -3.83 -10.46 -6.18
C ARG A 35 -4.05 -9.21 -7.04
N ALA A 36 -5.26 -8.66 -7.06
CA ALA A 36 -5.53 -7.38 -7.72
C ALA A 36 -4.81 -6.21 -7.03
N ALA A 37 -4.79 -6.17 -5.69
CA ALA A 37 -4.03 -5.16 -4.95
C ALA A 37 -2.51 -5.25 -5.20
N TRP A 38 -1.99 -6.46 -5.42
CA TRP A 38 -0.57 -6.74 -5.61
C TRP A 38 -0.01 -5.99 -6.80
N VAL A 39 -0.75 -5.95 -7.90
CA VAL A 39 -0.36 -5.25 -9.15
C VAL A 39 -0.14 -3.75 -8.91
N ALA A 40 -0.93 -3.14 -8.03
CA ALA A 40 -0.77 -1.74 -7.64
C ALA A 40 0.32 -1.50 -6.58
N THR A 41 0.87 -2.56 -5.99
CA THR A 41 1.94 -2.50 -4.98
C THR A 41 3.31 -2.35 -5.64
N HIS A 42 4.16 -1.48 -5.10
CA HIS A 42 5.54 -1.30 -5.56
C HIS A 42 6.39 -2.55 -5.28
N PRO A 43 7.32 -2.96 -6.17
CA PRO A 43 8.15 -4.16 -5.98
C PRO A 43 8.90 -4.20 -4.65
N THR A 44 9.40 -3.05 -4.15
CA THR A 44 10.02 -2.97 -2.82
C THR A 44 9.07 -3.35 -1.69
N LEU A 45 7.80 -2.90 -1.74
CA LEU A 45 6.84 -3.26 -0.71
C LEU A 45 6.46 -4.74 -0.80
N ARG A 46 6.31 -5.28 -2.01
CA ARG A 46 6.07 -6.73 -2.22
C ARG A 46 7.17 -7.58 -1.59
N LEU A 47 8.42 -7.19 -1.85
CA LEU A 47 9.62 -7.78 -1.27
C LEU A 47 9.57 -7.75 0.27
N CYS A 48 9.38 -6.57 0.85
CA CYS A 48 9.33 -6.41 2.31
C CYS A 48 8.15 -7.16 2.94
N TRP A 49 6.98 -7.18 2.32
CA TRP A 49 5.81 -7.86 2.84
C TRP A 49 6.00 -9.38 2.84
N ALA A 50 6.56 -9.94 1.76
CA ALA A 50 6.91 -11.34 1.66
C ALA A 50 8.01 -11.73 2.67
N GLN A 51 9.04 -10.90 2.84
CA GLN A 51 10.09 -11.11 3.84
C GLN A 51 9.52 -11.08 5.26
N HIS A 52 8.63 -10.13 5.57
CA HIS A 52 8.00 -10.02 6.88
C HIS A 52 7.19 -11.28 7.20
N TRP A 53 6.35 -11.71 6.26
CA TRP A 53 5.54 -12.92 6.40
C TRP A 53 6.39 -14.18 6.57
N LEU A 54 7.47 -14.33 5.79
CA LEU A 54 8.30 -15.54 5.81
C LEU A 54 9.31 -15.56 6.96
N THR A 55 9.67 -14.41 7.54
CA THR A 55 10.63 -14.30 8.66
C THR A 55 10.39 -15.30 9.80
N PRO A 56 9.18 -15.37 10.42
CA PRO A 56 8.94 -16.29 11.53
C PRO A 56 9.05 -17.78 11.15
N MET A 57 8.94 -18.12 9.87
CA MET A 57 8.99 -19.50 9.37
C MET A 57 10.26 -19.80 8.56
N ARG A 58 11.21 -18.87 8.50
CA ARG A 58 12.40 -18.96 7.62
C ARG A 58 13.27 -20.19 7.91
N ALA A 59 13.43 -20.55 9.18
CA ALA A 59 14.20 -21.73 9.57
C ALA A 59 13.52 -23.03 9.13
N GLN A 60 12.19 -23.10 9.30
CA GLN A 60 11.39 -24.26 8.89
C GLN A 60 11.38 -24.39 7.36
N ALA A 61 11.16 -23.30 6.62
CA ALA A 61 11.19 -23.30 5.16
C ALA A 61 12.52 -23.87 4.61
N ARG A 62 13.66 -23.52 5.22
CA ARG A 62 14.96 -24.09 4.86
C ARG A 62 15.07 -25.58 5.17
N ALA A 63 14.56 -26.02 6.32
CA ALA A 63 14.53 -27.44 6.69
C ALA A 63 13.66 -28.26 5.71
N ASP A 64 12.62 -27.65 5.16
CA ASP A 64 11.73 -28.22 4.16
C ASP A 64 12.29 -28.14 2.72
N GLY A 65 13.52 -27.64 2.54
CA GLY A 65 14.21 -27.57 1.25
C GLY A 65 13.85 -26.37 0.38
N LEU A 66 13.09 -25.40 0.91
CA LEU A 66 12.79 -24.14 0.21
C LEU A 66 13.94 -23.14 0.38
N SER A 67 14.18 -22.33 -0.65
CA SER A 67 15.05 -21.14 -0.54
C SER A 67 14.20 -19.92 -0.21
N PRO A 68 14.29 -19.35 1.02
CA PRO A 68 13.50 -18.18 1.39
C PRO A 68 13.72 -16.97 0.47
N ASP A 69 14.95 -16.81 -0.01
CA ASP A 69 15.29 -15.69 -0.90
C ASP A 69 14.65 -15.89 -2.28
N ALA A 70 14.59 -17.13 -2.80
CA ALA A 70 13.92 -17.42 -4.07
C ALA A 70 12.39 -17.29 -3.98
N VAL A 71 11.79 -17.68 -2.85
CA VAL A 71 10.35 -17.46 -2.59
C VAL A 71 10.03 -15.97 -2.65
N VAL A 72 10.82 -15.17 -1.94
CA VAL A 72 10.62 -13.72 -1.88
C VAL A 72 10.87 -13.04 -3.22
N GLU A 73 11.88 -13.48 -3.97
CA GLU A 73 12.15 -13.00 -5.32
C GLU A 73 10.95 -13.23 -6.25
N ALA A 74 10.36 -14.44 -6.22
CA ALA A 74 9.15 -14.75 -7.00
C ALA A 74 7.96 -13.84 -6.65
N PHE A 75 7.89 -13.34 -5.42
CA PHE A 75 6.80 -12.48 -4.96
C PHE A 75 6.95 -11.02 -5.43
N THR A 76 8.10 -10.62 -5.97
CA THR A 76 8.29 -9.27 -6.51
C THR A 76 7.56 -9.04 -7.84
N ALA A 77 7.20 -10.12 -8.55
CA ALA A 77 6.47 -10.07 -9.80
C ALA A 77 5.05 -9.47 -9.64
N ASP A 78 4.54 -8.85 -10.71
CA ASP A 78 3.15 -8.37 -10.77
C ASP A 78 2.16 -9.55 -10.66
N GLU A 79 2.46 -10.67 -11.34
CA GLU A 79 1.72 -11.92 -11.23
C GLU A 79 2.58 -12.98 -10.53
N VAL A 80 2.18 -13.37 -9.32
CA VAL A 80 2.91 -14.38 -8.56
C VAL A 80 2.37 -15.77 -8.91
N ASP A 81 3.22 -16.56 -9.56
CA ASP A 81 3.03 -18.00 -9.78
C ASP A 81 3.96 -18.77 -8.84
N HIS A 82 3.53 -18.95 -7.59
CA HIS A 82 4.30 -19.66 -6.58
C HIS A 82 3.38 -20.44 -5.63
N PRO A 83 3.71 -21.69 -5.24
CA PRO A 83 2.85 -22.51 -4.37
C PRO A 83 2.54 -21.90 -2.99
N LEU A 84 3.40 -20.98 -2.53
CA LEU A 84 3.22 -20.26 -1.27
C LEU A 84 2.34 -19.01 -1.37
N TRP A 85 1.84 -18.65 -2.55
CA TRP A 85 0.97 -17.48 -2.72
C TRP A 85 -0.29 -17.56 -1.85
N GLU A 86 -1.03 -18.66 -1.94
CA GLU A 86 -2.32 -18.78 -1.25
C GLU A 86 -2.19 -18.72 0.29
N PRO A 87 -1.19 -19.38 0.94
CA PRO A 87 -0.90 -19.13 2.35
C PRO A 87 -0.54 -17.69 2.70
N PHE A 88 0.24 -17.01 1.85
CA PHE A 88 0.62 -15.61 2.04
C PHE A 88 -0.59 -14.69 1.95
N GLU A 89 -1.42 -14.84 0.91
CA GLU A 89 -2.63 -14.05 0.68
C GLU A 89 -3.59 -14.13 1.86
N ARG A 90 -3.82 -15.32 2.40
CA ARG A 90 -4.62 -15.49 3.63
C ARG A 90 -4.01 -14.77 4.83
N ALA A 91 -2.68 -14.75 4.95
CA ALA A 91 -2.00 -14.04 6.04
C ALA A 91 -2.07 -12.52 5.86
N ALA A 92 -1.94 -12.02 4.64
CA ALA A 92 -2.09 -10.62 4.29
C ALA A 92 -3.49 -10.10 4.65
N LEU A 93 -4.54 -10.83 4.27
CA LEU A 93 -5.94 -10.44 4.57
C LEU A 93 -6.27 -10.40 6.06
N LYS A 94 -5.55 -11.13 6.92
CA LYS A 94 -5.73 -10.99 8.38
C LYS A 94 -5.37 -9.59 8.90
N GLY A 95 -4.51 -8.87 8.17
CA GLY A 95 -4.17 -7.47 8.47
C GLY A 95 -5.16 -6.46 7.89
N ALA A 96 -6.05 -6.87 6.99
CA ALA A 96 -7.06 -6.01 6.35
C ALA A 96 -8.31 -5.84 7.23
N THR A 97 -8.14 -5.35 8.46
CA THR A 97 -9.22 -5.31 9.47
C THR A 97 -10.09 -4.05 9.44
N LEU A 98 -9.74 -3.06 8.61
CA LEU A 98 -10.45 -1.79 8.54
C LEU A 98 -11.73 -1.94 7.71
N PRO A 99 -12.87 -1.39 8.16
CA PRO A 99 -14.14 -1.45 7.43
C PRO A 99 -14.19 -0.33 6.37
N VAL A 100 -13.28 -0.38 5.40
CA VAL A 100 -13.20 0.63 4.33
C VAL A 100 -14.34 0.38 3.34
N THR A 101 -15.06 1.44 2.97
CA THR A 101 -15.96 1.45 1.81
C THR A 101 -15.79 2.76 1.07
N ARG A 102 -16.14 2.81 -0.23
CA ARG A 102 -16.04 4.06 -1.01
C ARG A 102 -16.99 5.16 -0.55
N GLU A 103 -18.07 4.79 0.12
CA GLU A 103 -19.08 5.71 0.65
C GLU A 103 -18.65 6.32 1.98
N THR A 104 -17.82 5.61 2.74
CA THR A 104 -17.48 5.97 4.13
C THR A 104 -16.01 6.34 4.31
N TRP A 105 -15.18 6.20 3.28
CA TRP A 105 -13.76 6.56 3.30
C TRP A 105 -13.35 7.33 2.06
N GLY A 106 -12.43 8.27 2.24
CA GLY A 106 -11.89 9.10 1.16
C GLY A 106 -10.38 9.28 1.29
N ILE A 107 -9.74 9.60 0.17
CA ILE A 107 -8.34 10.01 0.16
C ILE A 107 -8.29 11.53 0.18
N LYS A 108 -7.51 12.09 1.11
CA LYS A 108 -7.34 13.54 1.24
C LYS A 108 -6.83 14.14 -0.06
N ALA A 109 -7.51 15.19 -0.50
CA ALA A 109 -7.03 16.05 -1.56
C ALA A 109 -5.77 16.82 -1.11
N ASN A 110 -4.78 16.98 -1.99
CA ASN A 110 -3.43 17.53 -1.75
C ASN A 110 -2.43 16.51 -1.15
N PRO A 111 -1.73 15.71 -2.00
CA PRO A 111 -0.62 14.88 -1.55
C PRO A 111 0.50 15.70 -0.90
N GLU A 112 1.13 15.15 0.12
CA GLU A 112 2.38 15.65 0.68
C GLU A 112 3.55 14.94 -0.01
N TYR A 113 4.50 15.67 -0.59
CA TYR A 113 5.65 15.05 -1.26
C TYR A 113 6.79 14.82 -0.27
N LEU A 114 7.16 13.55 -0.07
CA LEU A 114 8.33 13.15 0.75
C LEU A 114 9.63 13.25 -0.05
N ALA A 115 9.54 13.09 -1.38
CA ALA A 115 10.60 13.25 -2.36
C ALA A 115 9.97 13.65 -3.73
N PRO A 116 10.75 14.04 -4.75
CA PRO A 116 10.20 14.44 -6.06
C PRO A 116 9.28 13.40 -6.72
N ASP A 117 9.54 12.11 -6.48
CA ASP A 117 8.81 10.96 -7.01
C ASP A 117 8.02 10.19 -5.93
N VAL A 118 8.02 10.66 -4.68
CA VAL A 118 7.37 9.98 -3.55
C VAL A 118 6.37 10.91 -2.88
N ALA A 119 5.12 10.46 -2.81
CA ALA A 119 4.02 11.21 -2.25
C ALA A 119 3.29 10.42 -1.16
N LEU A 120 2.94 11.09 -0.08
CA LEU A 120 2.12 10.62 1.02
C LEU A 120 0.67 11.07 0.82
N LEU A 121 -0.21 10.08 0.73
CA LEU A 121 -1.65 10.26 0.80
C LEU A 121 -2.18 9.83 2.17
N ARG A 122 -3.33 10.36 2.54
CA ARG A 122 -4.07 9.95 3.75
C ARG A 122 -5.41 9.39 3.33
N LEU A 123 -5.65 8.12 3.66
CA LEU A 123 -6.98 7.51 3.62
C LEU A 123 -7.64 7.73 4.99
N LEU A 124 -8.83 8.31 4.99
CA LEU A 124 -9.56 8.72 6.20
C LEU A 124 -11.05 8.40 6.09
N PRO A 125 -11.73 8.11 7.20
CA PRO A 125 -13.17 7.98 7.21
C PRO A 125 -13.79 9.35 6.88
N THR A 126 -14.79 9.33 6.01
CA THR A 126 -15.62 10.49 5.70
C THR A 126 -16.74 10.54 6.73
N PRO A 127 -16.85 11.58 7.56
CA PRO A 127 -17.94 11.70 8.52
C PRO A 127 -19.29 11.63 7.80
N THR A 128 -20.26 10.92 8.38
CA THR A 128 -21.59 10.74 7.78
C THR A 128 -22.36 12.05 7.62
N ASP A 129 -22.03 13.06 8.44
CA ASP A 129 -22.57 14.43 8.36
C ASP A 129 -21.66 15.39 7.59
N GLY A 130 -20.52 14.92 7.08
CA GLY A 130 -19.49 15.71 6.39
C GLY A 130 -18.70 16.65 7.30
N VAL A 131 -18.88 16.58 8.63
CA VAL A 131 -18.27 17.52 9.57
C VAL A 131 -17.14 16.85 10.36
N ILE A 132 -15.91 17.26 10.08
CA ILE A 132 -14.76 16.97 10.94
C ILE A 132 -14.89 17.84 12.20
N ARG A 133 -15.00 17.21 13.37
CA ARG A 133 -15.19 17.89 14.64
C ARG A 133 -13.83 18.18 15.31
N PRO A 134 -13.61 19.42 15.80
CA PRO A 134 -12.41 19.73 16.57
C PRO A 134 -12.28 18.82 17.80
N GLY A 135 -11.12 18.20 17.98
CA GLY A 135 -10.81 17.33 19.12
C GLY A 135 -11.19 15.86 18.95
N GLU A 136 -11.85 15.49 17.85
CA GLU A 136 -12.14 14.10 17.52
C GLU A 136 -10.91 13.46 16.86
N GLN A 137 -10.44 12.32 17.39
CA GLN A 137 -9.36 11.56 16.77
C GLN A 137 -9.94 10.71 15.63
N TYR A 138 -9.60 11.10 14.41
CA TYR A 138 -9.92 10.28 13.23
C TYR A 138 -8.74 9.36 12.94
N MET A 139 -9.05 8.09 12.71
CA MET A 139 -8.08 7.14 12.18
C MET A 139 -7.65 7.61 10.78
N SER A 140 -6.36 7.62 10.52
CA SER A 140 -5.83 7.87 9.17
C SER A 140 -4.85 6.76 8.80
N VAL A 141 -4.98 6.24 7.59
CA VAL A 141 -4.01 5.28 7.04
C VAL A 141 -3.10 6.05 6.09
N PRO A 142 -1.80 6.17 6.38
CA PRO A 142 -0.84 6.70 5.42
C PRO A 142 -0.73 5.72 4.24
N LEU A 143 -0.70 6.27 3.03
CA LEU A 143 -0.43 5.56 1.79
C LEU A 143 0.73 6.27 1.11
N VAL A 144 1.92 5.68 1.19
CA VAL A 144 3.11 6.20 0.51
C VAL A 144 3.09 5.65 -0.90
N MET A 145 3.10 6.54 -1.88
CA MET A 145 3.08 6.23 -3.31
C MET A 145 4.42 6.64 -3.91
N GLN A 146 4.94 5.84 -4.84
CA GLN A 146 6.11 6.20 -5.65
C GLN A 146 5.76 6.18 -7.13
N TYR A 147 6.24 7.18 -7.87
CA TYR A 147 6.09 7.26 -9.31
C TYR A 147 7.26 6.55 -9.99
N GLU A 148 6.95 5.59 -10.86
CA GLU A 148 7.92 4.95 -11.75
C GLU A 148 7.56 5.24 -13.21
N ASP A 149 8.57 5.57 -14.02
CA ASP A 149 8.35 5.78 -15.46
C ASP A 149 7.86 4.49 -16.12
N GLY A 150 6.74 4.57 -16.85
CA GLY A 150 6.01 3.42 -17.37
C GLY A 150 4.81 3.01 -16.49
N PRO A 151 5.00 2.26 -15.38
CA PRO A 151 3.88 1.80 -14.54
C PRO A 151 3.08 2.92 -13.86
N GLY A 152 3.68 4.11 -13.71
CA GLY A 152 3.10 5.24 -13.01
C GLY A 152 3.19 5.10 -11.49
N TRP A 153 2.19 5.63 -10.79
CA TRP A 153 2.15 5.57 -9.33
C TRP A 153 1.83 4.15 -8.82
N ARG A 154 2.67 3.64 -7.92
CA ARG A 154 2.46 2.39 -7.17
C ARG A 154 2.58 2.62 -5.68
N LEU A 155 1.92 1.79 -4.88
CA LEU A 155 1.95 1.87 -3.42
C LEU A 155 3.30 1.37 -2.89
N LEU A 156 4.11 2.28 -2.37
CA LEU A 156 5.40 2.02 -1.75
C LEU A 156 5.27 1.65 -0.27
N ASN A 157 4.25 2.12 0.45
CA ASN A 157 3.94 1.64 1.80
C ASN A 157 2.50 1.96 2.20
N PHE A 158 1.95 1.21 3.16
CA PHE A 158 0.71 1.56 3.83
C PHE A 158 0.83 1.31 5.33
N ALA A 159 0.02 2.02 6.14
CA ALA A 159 0.08 1.98 7.60
C ALA A 159 1.39 2.50 8.24
N SER A 160 2.39 2.86 7.44
CA SER A 160 3.54 3.68 7.83
C SER A 160 3.83 4.77 6.79
N GLU A 161 4.42 5.87 7.24
CA GLU A 161 4.88 6.98 6.40
C GLU A 161 6.34 6.78 5.92
N GLN A 162 7.01 5.76 6.45
CA GLN A 162 8.40 5.47 6.10
C GLN A 162 8.49 4.68 4.79
N ILE A 163 9.55 4.92 4.03
CA ILE A 163 9.91 4.06 2.90
C ILE A 163 10.36 2.71 3.47
N PRO A 164 9.78 1.58 3.04
CA PRO A 164 10.14 0.29 3.59
C PRO A 164 11.53 -0.12 3.11
N GLU A 165 12.24 -0.85 3.97
CA GLU A 165 13.57 -1.33 3.68
C GLU A 165 13.63 -2.86 3.71
N PRO A 166 14.07 -3.50 2.60
CA PRO A 166 14.23 -4.94 2.55
C PRO A 166 15.25 -5.46 3.57
N GLY A 167 14.99 -6.66 4.09
CA GLY A 167 15.85 -7.29 5.10
C GLY A 167 15.25 -8.56 5.69
N TRP A 168 15.96 -9.15 6.65
CA TRP A 168 15.50 -10.34 7.39
C TRP A 168 15.67 -10.12 8.91
N PRO A 169 14.71 -9.47 9.60
CA PRO A 169 13.44 -8.97 9.09
C PRO A 169 13.57 -7.68 8.27
N PRO A 170 12.57 -7.36 7.42
CA PRO A 170 12.47 -6.07 6.75
C PRO A 170 11.97 -5.00 7.72
N ARG A 171 12.22 -3.73 7.40
CA ARG A 171 11.64 -2.58 8.11
C ARG A 171 10.46 -2.04 7.31
N LEU A 172 9.25 -2.21 7.82
CA LEU A 172 8.00 -1.71 7.20
C LEU A 172 7.50 -0.39 7.79
N GLY A 173 8.13 0.07 8.87
CA GLY A 173 7.82 1.31 9.56
C GLY A 173 8.75 1.51 10.74
N ALA A 174 8.48 2.53 11.56
CA ALA A 174 9.19 2.67 12.83
C ALA A 174 8.88 1.44 13.69
N ASP A 175 9.92 0.72 14.12
CA ASP A 175 9.81 -0.29 15.17
C ASP A 175 9.28 0.41 16.43
N GLY A 176 7.96 0.39 16.61
CA GLY A 176 7.29 0.81 17.83
C GLY A 176 7.25 -0.37 18.78
N GLY A 177 8.07 -0.30 19.84
CA GLY A 177 8.00 -1.21 20.98
C GLY A 177 6.72 -1.07 21.81
#